data_AF-A0A401RDU2-F1
#
_entry.id   AF-A0A401RDU2-F1
#
_cell.length_a   1.000
_cell.length_b   1.000
_cell.length_c   1.000
_cell.angle_alpha   90.00
_cell.angle_beta   90.00
_cell.angle_gamma   90.00
#
_symmetry.space_group_name_H-M   'P 1'
#
loop_
_entity.id
_entity.type
_entity.pdbx_description
1 polymer ?
#
loop_
_entity_poly.entity_id
_entity_poly.type
_entity_poly.pdbx_seq_one_letter_code
_entity_poly.pdbx_strand_id
1 'polypeptide(L)'
;MIDGVGFDRVRQNVQQALRDCYPPKTDSQVLRGDPLGKSENPAAYLEKQIRKWRLETEQDIETDQLLTTIFRNSIIETMPSQVRSRLEEVGGLTSSTSYQEFRDHVAHTVERFRKDKEKLCEQQEEVQRKLVQMQLEKLKKKEKEKAKKMLPVRTDTVINTGMNQVPAQGEFYQVTRQGPESPTPAMEGFREAVPQVTYPGQDRFKQQPK
;
A
#
# COMPACT_ATOMS: atom_id res chain seq x y z
N MET A 1 27.42 56.96 -2.61
CA MET A 1 26.61 55.73 -2.57
C MET A 1 26.71 55.10 -3.94
N ILE A 2 27.40 53.96 -4.06
CA ILE A 2 27.39 53.18 -5.30
C ILE A 2 26.11 52.36 -5.24
N ASP A 3 25.19 52.70 -6.11
CA ASP A 3 23.90 52.07 -6.32
C ASP A 3 24.09 50.60 -6.74
N GLY A 4 23.82 49.66 -5.82
CA GLY A 4 23.95 48.22 -6.04
C GLY A 4 23.21 47.68 -7.26
N VAL A 5 22.29 48.48 -7.84
CA VAL A 5 21.57 48.24 -9.08
C VAL A 5 22.50 47.95 -10.27
N GLY A 6 23.62 48.68 -10.39
CA GLY A 6 24.58 48.48 -11.47
C GLY A 6 25.29 47.13 -11.38
N PHE A 7 25.69 46.75 -10.17
CA PHE A 7 26.34 45.46 -9.90
C PHE A 7 25.38 44.29 -10.07
N ASP A 8 24.13 44.40 -9.59
CA ASP A 8 23.12 43.36 -9.72
C ASP A 8 22.82 43.04 -11.20
N ARG A 9 22.73 44.08 -12.05
CA ARG A 9 22.52 43.90 -13.49
C ARG A 9 23.69 43.20 -14.17
N VAL A 10 24.93 43.57 -13.82
CA VAL A 10 26.13 42.89 -14.36
C VAL A 10 26.16 41.43 -13.90
N ARG A 11 25.87 41.16 -12.62
CA ARG A 11 25.78 39.80 -12.08
C ARG A 11 24.74 38.96 -12.81
N GLN A 12 23.54 39.50 -13.03
CA GLN A 12 22.47 38.81 -13.78
C GLN A 12 22.91 38.50 -15.21
N ASN A 13 23.52 39.47 -15.91
CA ASN A 13 23.99 39.26 -17.28
C ASN A 13 25.08 38.19 -17.37
N VAL A 14 26.03 38.19 -16.43
CA VAL A 14 27.08 37.16 -16.37
C VAL A 14 26.48 35.79 -16.07
N GLN A 15 25.53 35.71 -15.13
CA GLN A 15 24.81 34.46 -14.84
C GLN A 15 24.05 33.94 -16.05
N GLN A 16 23.39 34.81 -16.81
CA GLN A 16 22.67 34.41 -18.02
C GLN A 16 23.64 33.91 -19.09
N ALA A 17 24.71 34.65 -19.37
CA ALA A 17 25.71 34.26 -20.37
C ALA A 17 26.36 32.90 -20.02
N LEU A 18 26.58 32.61 -18.74
CA LEU A 18 27.07 31.30 -18.29
C LEU A 18 26.06 30.19 -18.59
N ARG A 19 24.76 30.40 -18.34
CA ARG A 19 23.70 29.41 -18.63
C ARG A 19 23.55 29.17 -20.13
N ASP A 20 23.71 30.21 -20.94
CA ASP A 20 23.63 30.10 -22.41
C ASP A 20 24.82 29.28 -22.97
N CYS A 21 26.01 29.44 -22.38
CA CYS A 21 27.21 28.68 -22.78
C CYS A 21 27.21 27.24 -22.23
N TYR A 22 26.60 27.04 -21.07
CA TYR A 22 26.55 25.76 -20.35
C TYR A 22 25.11 25.46 -19.93
N PRO A 23 24.23 25.08 -20.89
CA PRO A 23 22.86 24.76 -20.56
C PRO A 23 22.80 23.59 -19.57
N PRO A 24 21.98 23.68 -18.52
CA PRO A 24 21.77 22.57 -17.60
C PRO A 24 21.37 21.32 -18.39
N LYS A 25 22.04 20.20 -18.13
CA LYS A 25 21.63 18.91 -18.67
C LYS A 25 20.40 18.46 -17.88
N THR A 26 19.23 18.91 -18.30
CA THR A 26 17.97 18.48 -17.68
C THR A 26 17.68 17.04 -18.07
N ASP A 27 18.06 16.09 -17.22
CA ASP A 27 17.67 14.70 -17.38
C ASP A 27 16.21 14.52 -16.98
N SER A 28 15.38 14.07 -17.92
CA SER A 28 13.96 13.82 -17.69
C SER A 28 13.71 12.75 -16.62
N GLN A 29 14.65 11.83 -16.39
CA GLN A 29 14.57 10.85 -15.30
C GLN A 29 14.76 11.49 -13.93
N VAL A 30 15.62 12.50 -13.83
CA VAL A 30 15.91 13.21 -12.58
C VAL A 30 14.73 14.10 -12.19
N LEU A 31 14.02 14.65 -13.18
CA LEU A 31 12.78 15.38 -12.99
C LEU A 31 11.58 14.50 -12.63
N ARG A 32 11.70 13.17 -12.66
CA ARG A 32 10.63 12.31 -12.15
C ARG A 32 10.50 12.56 -10.64
N GLY A 33 9.27 12.87 -10.20
CA GLY A 33 8.99 13.02 -8.78
C GLY A 33 9.22 11.71 -8.03
N ASP A 34 9.50 11.81 -6.74
CA ASP A 34 9.60 10.61 -5.90
C ASP A 34 8.19 10.08 -5.61
N PRO A 35 7.98 8.76 -5.44
CA PRO A 35 6.66 8.26 -5.06
C PRO A 35 6.19 8.87 -3.73
N LEU A 36 4.89 9.20 -3.64
CA LEU A 36 4.29 9.72 -2.42
C LEU A 36 4.33 8.65 -1.29
N GLY A 37 4.84 9.03 -0.13
CA GLY A 37 4.87 8.14 1.03
C GLY A 37 3.47 7.73 1.53
N LYS A 38 3.35 6.53 2.11
CA LYS A 38 2.05 5.98 2.57
C LYS A 38 1.31 6.90 3.54
N SER A 39 2.03 7.52 4.47
CA SER A 39 1.52 8.44 5.50
C SER A 39 2.06 9.88 5.35
N GLU A 40 2.79 10.16 4.27
CA GLU A 40 3.39 11.48 4.04
C GLU A 40 2.28 12.53 3.85
N ASN A 41 2.48 13.74 4.39
CA ASN A 41 1.57 14.85 4.16
C ASN A 41 1.69 15.31 2.68
N PRO A 42 0.60 15.38 1.90
CA PRO A 42 0.65 15.77 0.49
C PRO A 42 1.25 17.16 0.25
N ALA A 43 1.03 18.11 1.15
CA ALA A 43 1.64 19.43 1.04
C ALA A 43 3.15 19.38 1.28
N ALA A 44 3.61 18.66 2.30
CA ALA A 44 5.03 18.50 2.56
C ALA A 44 5.75 17.77 1.40
N TYR A 45 5.08 16.79 0.80
CA TYR A 45 5.54 16.12 -0.40
C TYR A 45 5.73 17.09 -1.57
N LEU A 46 4.72 17.93 -1.87
CA LEU A 46 4.80 18.90 -2.95
C LEU A 46 5.92 19.92 -2.74
N GLU A 47 6.10 20.43 -1.51
CA GLU A 47 7.20 21.31 -1.17
C GLU A 47 8.57 20.67 -1.40
N LYS A 48 8.71 19.37 -1.06
CA LYS A 48 9.94 18.60 -1.34
C LYS A 48 10.20 18.50 -2.85
N GLN A 49 9.16 18.21 -3.62
CA GLN A 49 9.29 18.12 -5.08
C GLN A 49 9.62 19.46 -5.74
N ILE A 50 9.05 20.57 -5.26
CA ILE A 50 9.42 21.92 -5.74
C ILE A 50 10.90 22.21 -5.47
N ARG A 51 11.38 21.90 -4.26
CA ARG A 51 12.80 22.12 -3.92
C ARG A 51 13.72 21.30 -4.80
N LYS A 52 13.37 20.04 -5.04
CA LYS A 52 14.09 19.16 -5.99
C LYS A 52 14.09 19.79 -7.38
N TRP A 53 12.92 20.20 -7.87
CA TRP A 53 12.80 20.78 -9.20
C TRP A 53 13.64 22.06 -9.37
N ARG A 54 13.56 22.98 -8.40
CA ARG A 54 14.36 24.21 -8.40
C ARG A 54 15.87 23.95 -8.38
N LEU A 55 16.31 22.87 -7.73
CA LEU A 55 17.72 22.48 -7.72
C LEU A 55 18.17 21.97 -9.10
N GLU A 56 17.32 21.19 -9.78
CA GLU A 56 17.66 20.54 -11.05
C GLU A 56 17.51 21.47 -12.26
N THR A 57 16.47 22.31 -12.28
CA THR A 57 16.19 23.19 -13.42
C THR A 57 16.72 24.60 -13.22
N GLU A 58 17.15 24.94 -11.99
CA GLU A 58 17.58 26.29 -11.58
C GLU A 58 16.57 27.40 -11.94
N GLN A 59 15.31 27.03 -12.12
CA GLN A 59 14.19 27.87 -12.53
C GLN A 59 13.02 27.65 -11.59
N ASP A 60 12.19 28.67 -11.42
CA ASP A 60 10.96 28.51 -10.66
C ASP A 60 9.90 27.81 -11.51
N ILE A 61 9.08 26.98 -10.88
CA ILE A 61 8.04 26.25 -11.60
C ILE A 61 6.92 27.17 -12.09
N GLU A 62 6.79 28.37 -11.53
CA GLU A 62 5.74 29.35 -11.88
C GLU A 62 6.18 30.34 -12.97
N THR A 63 7.47 30.38 -13.33
CA THR A 63 7.97 31.35 -14.33
C THR A 63 7.73 30.92 -15.77
N ASP A 64 7.63 29.61 -16.03
CA ASP A 64 7.40 29.05 -17.35
C ASP A 64 6.22 28.08 -17.32
N GLN A 65 5.19 28.34 -18.12
CA GLN A 65 3.99 27.52 -18.23
C GLN A 65 4.30 26.09 -18.68
N LEU A 66 5.29 25.89 -19.55
CA LEU A 66 5.71 24.56 -19.97
C LEU A 66 6.31 23.81 -18.78
N LEU A 67 7.20 24.45 -18.03
CA LEU A 67 7.81 23.87 -16.83
C LEU A 67 6.77 23.57 -15.75
N THR A 68 5.80 24.47 -15.54
CA THR A 68 4.65 24.24 -14.65
C THR A 68 3.89 22.97 -15.04
N THR A 69 3.60 22.82 -16.33
CA THR A 69 2.82 21.68 -16.84
C THR A 69 3.59 20.37 -16.69
N ILE A 70 4.88 20.36 -17.06
CA ILE A 70 5.75 19.19 -16.90
C ILE A 70 5.89 18.81 -15.43
N PHE A 71 6.07 19.78 -14.54
CA PHE A 71 6.11 19.56 -13.10
C PHE A 71 4.83 18.90 -12.60
N ARG A 72 3.65 19.48 -12.91
CA ARG A 72 2.36 18.93 -12.48
C ARG A 72 2.11 17.53 -13.01
N ASN A 73 2.47 17.26 -14.26
CA ASN A 73 2.39 15.92 -14.84
C ASN A 73 3.31 14.93 -14.09
N SER A 74 4.55 15.33 -13.80
CA SER A 74 5.49 14.51 -13.03
C SER A 74 4.93 14.17 -11.64
N ILE A 75 4.29 15.12 -10.97
CA ILE A 75 3.58 14.87 -9.71
C ILE A 75 2.45 13.85 -9.90
N ILE A 76 1.58 14.04 -10.89
CA ILE A 76 0.43 13.15 -11.15
C ILE A 76 0.89 11.72 -11.48
N GLU A 77 1.96 11.56 -12.26
CA GLU A 77 2.53 10.26 -12.63
C GLU A 77 3.04 9.45 -11.42
N THR A 78 3.50 10.13 -10.37
CA THR A 78 4.02 9.51 -9.14
C THR A 78 2.94 9.11 -8.15
N MET A 79 1.69 9.53 -8.40
CA MET A 79 0.56 9.20 -7.55
C MET A 79 0.14 7.74 -7.72
N PRO A 80 -0.45 7.12 -6.68
CA PRO A 80 -1.12 5.82 -6.81
C PRO A 80 -2.13 5.86 -7.96
N SER A 81 -2.26 4.76 -8.71
CA SER A 81 -3.09 4.69 -9.93
C SER A 81 -4.52 5.22 -9.76
N GLN A 82 -5.15 4.93 -8.63
CA GLN A 82 -6.50 5.41 -8.31
C GLN A 82 -6.55 6.93 -8.05
N VAL A 83 -5.52 7.50 -7.42
CA VAL A 83 -5.39 8.96 -7.24
C VAL A 83 -5.11 9.62 -8.58
N ARG A 84 -4.17 9.07 -9.35
CA ARG A 84 -3.79 9.56 -10.68
C ARG A 84 -5.00 9.67 -11.60
N SER A 85 -5.77 8.59 -11.73
CA SER A 85 -6.99 8.56 -12.55
C SER A 85 -7.99 9.66 -12.16
N ARG A 86 -8.13 9.95 -10.86
CA ARG A 86 -9.04 11.00 -10.37
C ARG A 86 -8.51 12.41 -10.62
N LEU A 87 -7.19 12.60 -10.62
CA LEU A 87 -6.57 13.88 -10.96
C LEU A 87 -6.63 14.16 -12.47
N GLU A 88 -6.48 13.12 -13.30
CA GLU A 88 -6.59 13.22 -14.77
C GLU A 88 -8.03 13.53 -15.24
N GLU A 89 -9.05 13.12 -14.47
CA GLU A 89 -10.47 13.48 -14.71
C GLU A 89 -10.72 14.99 -14.55
N VAL A 90 -9.91 15.71 -13.77
CA VAL A 90 -10.05 17.16 -13.56
C VAL A 90 -9.45 17.91 -14.76
N GLY A 91 -10.30 18.25 -15.73
CA GLY A 91 -9.89 19.01 -16.90
C GLY A 91 -9.18 20.32 -16.55
N GLY A 92 -8.01 20.56 -17.13
CA GLY A 92 -7.25 21.79 -16.95
C GLY A 92 -6.40 21.88 -15.67
N LEU A 93 -6.40 20.84 -14.82
CA LEU A 93 -5.62 20.80 -13.58
C LEU A 93 -4.14 21.11 -13.78
N THR A 94 -3.57 20.63 -14.88
CA THR A 94 -2.15 20.75 -15.22
C THR A 94 -1.80 22.05 -15.94
N SER A 95 -2.78 22.73 -16.56
CA SER A 95 -2.51 23.79 -17.54
C SER A 95 -3.11 25.15 -17.17
N SER A 96 -4.27 25.17 -16.50
CA SER A 96 -5.07 26.40 -16.33
C SER A 96 -5.34 26.76 -14.87
N THR A 97 -5.13 25.82 -13.96
CA THR A 97 -5.39 25.98 -12.52
C THR A 97 -4.23 26.71 -11.83
N SER A 98 -4.50 27.47 -10.76
CA SER A 98 -3.43 28.06 -9.94
C SER A 98 -2.64 26.97 -9.18
N TYR A 99 -1.42 27.28 -8.72
CA TYR A 99 -0.65 26.30 -7.96
C TYR A 99 -1.31 25.93 -6.62
N GLN A 100 -2.00 26.87 -5.96
CA GLN A 100 -2.72 26.60 -4.71
C GLN A 100 -3.89 25.63 -4.93
N GLU A 101 -4.72 25.89 -5.94
CA GLU A 101 -5.82 24.98 -6.29
C GLU A 101 -5.29 23.60 -6.71
N PHE A 102 -4.18 23.53 -7.46
CA PHE A 102 -3.53 22.26 -7.79
C PHE A 102 -3.12 21.50 -6.52
N ARG A 103 -2.46 22.18 -5.58
CA ARG A 103 -2.05 21.60 -4.29
C ARG A 103 -3.25 21.09 -3.50
N ASP A 104 -4.32 21.88 -3.44
CA ASP A 104 -5.53 21.52 -2.71
C ASP A 104 -6.25 20.33 -3.35
N HIS A 105 -6.32 20.27 -4.68
CA HIS A 105 -6.87 19.13 -5.41
C HIS A 105 -6.08 17.85 -5.17
N VAL A 106 -4.74 17.92 -5.20
CA VAL A 106 -3.87 16.79 -4.90
C VAL A 106 -4.08 16.32 -3.46
N ALA A 107 -4.05 17.25 -2.49
CA ALA A 107 -4.23 16.93 -1.08
C ALA A 107 -5.60 16.29 -0.81
N HIS A 108 -6.68 16.88 -1.35
CA HIS A 108 -8.03 16.37 -1.21
C HIS A 108 -8.19 14.97 -1.80
N THR A 109 -7.68 14.75 -3.02
CA THR A 109 -7.81 13.47 -3.72
C THR A 109 -7.04 12.35 -3.01
N VAL A 110 -5.82 12.66 -2.55
CA VAL A 110 -5.01 11.71 -1.76
C VAL A 110 -5.69 11.37 -0.44
N GLU A 111 -6.19 12.38 0.28
CA GLU A 111 -6.83 12.18 1.57
C GLU A 111 -8.09 11.32 1.44
N ARG A 112 -8.92 11.61 0.42
CA ARG A 112 -10.09 10.80 0.12
C ARG A 112 -9.71 9.36 -0.21
N PHE A 113 -8.69 9.15 -1.02
CA PHE A 113 -8.18 7.81 -1.36
C PHE A 113 -7.72 7.04 -0.11
N ARG A 114 -7.02 7.69 0.82
CA ARG A 114 -6.59 7.06 2.07
C ARG A 114 -7.77 6.61 2.92
N LYS A 115 -8.77 7.48 3.08
CA LYS A 115 -10.02 7.15 3.81
C LYS A 115 -10.79 6.01 3.16
N ASP A 116 -10.91 6.01 1.84
CA ASP A 116 -11.62 4.95 1.11
C ASP A 116 -10.88 3.60 1.23
N LYS A 117 -9.54 3.64 1.19
CA LYS A 117 -8.71 2.45 1.40
C LYS A 117 -8.82 1.90 2.82
N GLU A 118 -8.84 2.75 3.83
CA GLU A 118 -9.03 2.36 5.23
C GLU A 118 -10.39 1.66 5.44
N LYS A 119 -11.47 2.26 4.95
CA LYS A 119 -12.82 1.64 5.00
C LYS A 119 -12.88 0.29 4.30
N LEU A 120 -12.18 0.15 3.16
CA LEU A 120 -12.13 -1.13 2.44
C LEU A 120 -11.38 -2.19 3.25
N CYS A 121 -10.29 -1.82 3.93
CA CYS A 121 -9.58 -2.72 4.84
C CYS A 121 -10.45 -3.14 6.02
N GLU A 122 -11.17 -2.22 6.67
CA GLU A 122 -12.10 -2.53 7.76
C GLU A 122 -13.21 -3.50 7.32
N GLN A 123 -13.80 -3.26 6.14
CA GLN A 123 -14.81 -4.17 5.57
C GLN A 123 -14.25 -5.55 5.29
N GLN A 124 -13.03 -5.63 4.75
CA GLN A 124 -12.36 -6.89 4.47
C GLN A 124 -12.07 -7.67 5.76
N GLU A 125 -11.58 -7.01 6.80
CA GLU A 125 -11.36 -7.63 8.11
C GLU A 125 -12.67 -8.15 8.70
N GLU A 126 -13.77 -7.40 8.62
CA GLU A 126 -15.07 -7.81 9.12
C GLU A 126 -15.59 -9.06 8.38
N VAL A 127 -15.45 -9.11 7.05
CA VAL A 127 -15.80 -10.28 6.25
C VAL A 127 -14.96 -11.50 6.67
N GLN A 128 -13.66 -11.32 6.91
CA GLN A 128 -12.79 -12.39 7.40
C GLN A 128 -13.20 -12.87 8.80
N ARG A 129 -13.51 -11.95 9.73
CA ARG A 129 -13.99 -12.29 11.08
C ARG A 129 -15.28 -13.10 11.02
N LYS A 130 -16.26 -12.71 10.20
CA LYS A 130 -17.51 -13.45 9.98
C LYS A 130 -17.27 -14.83 9.39
N LEU A 131 -16.34 -14.95 8.44
CA LEU A 131 -15.97 -16.24 7.85
C LEU A 131 -15.40 -17.20 8.90
N VAL A 132 -14.46 -16.73 9.73
CA VAL A 132 -13.87 -17.51 10.82
C VAL A 132 -14.92 -17.90 11.85
N GLN A 133 -15.79 -16.98 12.25
CA GLN A 133 -16.90 -17.26 13.17
C GLN A 133 -17.82 -18.36 12.63
N MET A 134 -18.20 -18.27 11.35
CA MET A 134 -19.03 -19.29 10.70
C MET A 134 -18.34 -20.65 10.66
N GLN A 135 -17.04 -20.71 10.35
CA GLN A 135 -16.27 -21.97 10.37
C GLN A 135 -16.23 -22.56 11.79
N LEU A 136 -15.99 -21.73 12.81
CA LEU A 136 -15.99 -22.15 14.21
C LEU A 136 -17.35 -22.68 14.67
N GLU A 137 -18.44 -22.01 14.29
CA GLU A 137 -19.80 -22.48 14.59
C GLU A 137 -20.12 -23.82 13.90
N LYS A 138 -19.70 -24.01 12.64
CA LYS A 138 -19.86 -25.28 11.93
C LYS A 138 -19.10 -26.41 12.62
N LEU A 139 -17.87 -26.16 13.08
CA LEU A 139 -17.08 -27.13 13.83
C LEU A 139 -17.74 -27.47 15.18
N LYS A 140 -18.18 -26.46 15.94
CA LYS A 140 -18.90 -26.67 17.21
C LYS A 140 -20.21 -27.45 17.03
N LYS A 141 -20.97 -27.20 15.96
CA LYS A 141 -22.19 -27.96 15.64
C LYS A 141 -21.86 -29.42 15.30
N LYS A 142 -20.84 -29.67 14.49
CA LYS A 142 -20.39 -31.02 14.12
C LYS A 142 -19.88 -31.80 15.33
N GLU A 143 -19.17 -31.15 16.25
CA GLU A 143 -18.73 -31.75 17.51
C GLU A 143 -19.92 -32.13 18.39
N LYS A 144 -20.88 -31.22 18.59
CA LYS A 144 -22.11 -31.51 19.35
C LYS A 144 -22.94 -32.63 18.73
N GLU A 145 -22.99 -32.72 17.41
CA GLU A 145 -23.70 -33.80 16.70
C GLU A 145 -22.99 -35.15 16.86
N LYS A 146 -21.66 -35.17 16.78
CA LYS A 146 -20.85 -36.36 17.08
C LYS A 146 -21.02 -36.81 18.53
N ALA A 147 -21.03 -35.88 19.49
CA ALA A 147 -21.25 -36.17 20.91
C ALA A 147 -22.65 -36.74 21.18
N LYS A 148 -23.69 -36.24 20.50
CA LYS A 148 -25.06 -36.80 20.59
C LYS A 148 -25.16 -38.20 19.99
N LYS A 149 -24.45 -38.47 18.89
CA LYS A 149 -24.42 -39.80 18.26
C LYS A 149 -23.60 -40.84 19.04
N MET A 150 -22.76 -40.41 19.97
CA MET A 150 -21.98 -41.29 20.86
C MET A 150 -22.68 -41.60 22.20
N LEU A 151 -23.92 -41.15 22.44
CA LEU A 151 -24.69 -41.57 23.61
C LEU A 151 -25.08 -43.05 23.45
N PRO A 152 -24.62 -43.96 24.34
CA PRO A 152 -25.10 -45.32 24.36
C PRO A 152 -26.50 -45.35 24.99
N VAL A 153 -27.46 -45.93 24.27
CA VAL A 153 -28.68 -46.49 24.88
C VAL A 153 -28.22 -47.50 25.93
N ARG A 154 -28.52 -47.24 27.21
CA ARG A 154 -28.49 -48.25 28.26
C ARG A 154 -29.88 -48.35 28.87
N THR A 155 -30.51 -49.47 28.55
CA THR A 155 -31.73 -49.99 29.17
C THR A 155 -31.49 -50.29 30.65
N ASP A 156 -32.53 -50.03 31.44
CA ASP A 156 -32.67 -50.37 32.85
C ASP A 156 -32.37 -51.84 33.15
N THR A 157 -31.63 -52.14 34.23
CA THR A 157 -31.91 -53.28 35.10
C THR A 157 -31.38 -53.02 36.50
N VAL A 158 -32.29 -53.09 37.47
CA VAL A 158 -32.10 -53.04 38.93
C VAL A 158 -31.40 -54.32 39.42
N ILE A 159 -30.59 -54.25 40.49
CA ILE A 159 -30.63 -55.06 41.74
C ILE A 159 -29.37 -54.77 42.59
N ASN A 160 -29.57 -53.94 43.63
CA ASN A 160 -29.32 -54.17 45.06
C ASN A 160 -28.05 -54.89 45.58
N THR A 161 -27.36 -54.22 46.52
CA THR A 161 -27.13 -54.58 47.96
C THR A 161 -25.68 -54.39 48.41
N GLY A 162 -25.47 -53.64 49.51
CA GLY A 162 -24.23 -53.72 50.30
C GLY A 162 -23.82 -52.41 50.99
N MET A 163 -24.43 -52.10 52.13
CA MET A 163 -24.03 -51.01 53.03
C MET A 163 -22.68 -51.30 53.72
N ASN A 164 -21.77 -50.31 53.78
CA ASN A 164 -21.34 -49.65 55.04
C ASN A 164 -20.15 -48.66 54.86
N GLN A 165 -20.41 -47.38 55.18
CA GLN A 165 -19.64 -46.37 55.95
C GLN A 165 -18.08 -46.38 55.89
N VAL A 166 -17.34 -45.39 55.34
CA VAL A 166 -17.09 -43.94 55.70
C VAL A 166 -16.25 -43.79 57.00
N PRO A 167 -15.37 -42.76 57.24
CA PRO A 167 -14.79 -41.65 56.42
C PRO A 167 -13.25 -41.48 56.56
N ALA A 168 -12.62 -40.58 55.77
CA ALA A 168 -11.63 -39.61 56.29
C ALA A 168 -11.31 -38.51 55.26
N GLN A 169 -11.20 -37.29 55.79
CA GLN A 169 -11.11 -35.99 55.14
C GLN A 169 -9.69 -35.67 54.64
N GLY A 170 -9.56 -34.69 53.73
CA GLY A 170 -8.28 -34.05 53.41
C GLY A 170 -8.34 -33.18 52.16
N GLU A 171 -8.50 -31.87 52.36
CA GLU A 171 -8.65 -30.83 51.35
C GLU A 171 -7.32 -30.41 50.66
N PHE A 172 -7.48 -29.97 49.40
CA PHE A 172 -6.91 -28.76 48.76
C PHE A 172 -5.49 -28.72 48.12
N TYR A 173 -5.56 -28.42 46.80
CA TYR A 173 -4.70 -27.68 45.85
C TYR A 173 -3.20 -28.01 45.65
N GLN A 174 -2.81 -28.17 44.37
CA GLN A 174 -2.25 -27.07 43.57
C GLN A 174 -2.07 -27.39 42.07
N VAL A 175 -2.21 -26.34 41.26
CA VAL A 175 -1.91 -26.21 39.82
C VAL A 175 -0.42 -25.92 39.63
N THR A 176 0.27 -26.51 38.64
CA THR A 176 1.41 -25.86 37.93
C THR A 176 1.59 -26.42 36.51
N ARG A 177 2.04 -25.55 35.60
CA ARG A 177 2.10 -25.63 34.13
C ARG A 177 3.39 -26.29 33.56
N GLN A 178 3.31 -26.59 32.24
CA GLN A 178 4.31 -26.56 31.15
C GLN A 178 4.91 -27.90 30.62
N GLY A 179 5.02 -27.98 29.27
CA GLY A 179 5.24 -29.15 28.38
C GLY A 179 6.71 -29.56 28.16
N PRO A 180 7.22 -29.91 26.94
CA PRO A 180 6.66 -30.00 25.57
C PRO A 180 6.88 -31.39 24.90
N GLU A 181 6.53 -31.59 23.61
CA GLU A 181 7.41 -32.23 22.58
C GLU A 181 6.73 -32.39 21.20
N SER A 182 7.50 -32.06 20.16
CA SER A 182 7.21 -32.13 18.72
C SER A 182 7.62 -33.50 18.13
N PRO A 183 7.16 -33.84 16.91
CA PRO A 183 8.16 -34.20 15.89
C PRO A 183 7.85 -33.69 14.46
N THR A 184 8.91 -33.33 13.73
CA THR A 184 9.02 -33.20 12.26
C THR A 184 9.96 -34.35 11.81
N PRO A 185 9.94 -34.96 10.59
CA PRO A 185 10.01 -34.35 9.24
C PRO A 185 9.09 -35.08 8.20
N ALA A 186 8.94 -34.78 6.90
CA ALA A 186 9.91 -34.51 5.84
C ALA A 186 9.26 -33.80 4.63
N MET A 187 10.02 -32.89 4.01
CA MET A 187 9.72 -32.27 2.72
C MET A 187 10.36 -33.13 1.62
N GLU A 188 9.54 -33.84 0.86
CA GLU A 188 9.98 -34.59 -0.32
C GLU A 188 9.32 -34.00 -1.58
N GLY A 189 10.22 -33.53 -2.46
CA GLY A 189 10.08 -33.08 -3.85
C GLY A 189 8.70 -32.84 -4.46
N PHE A 190 8.42 -31.58 -4.79
CA PHE A 190 7.84 -31.23 -6.10
C PHE A 190 8.55 -29.99 -6.66
N ARG A 191 9.43 -30.23 -7.64
CA ARG A 191 9.71 -29.26 -8.70
C ARG A 191 8.39 -29.04 -9.43
N GLU A 192 7.79 -27.85 -9.32
CA GLU A 192 6.80 -27.41 -10.29
C GLU A 192 7.41 -26.33 -11.18
N ALA A 193 7.43 -26.66 -12.46
CA ALA A 193 7.91 -25.83 -13.54
C ALA A 193 7.09 -24.54 -13.62
N VAL A 194 7.78 -23.44 -13.84
CA VAL A 194 7.19 -22.17 -14.27
C VAL A 194 6.42 -22.43 -15.58
N PRO A 195 5.09 -22.22 -15.65
CA PRO A 195 4.42 -22.20 -16.94
C PRO A 195 4.81 -20.90 -17.66
N GLN A 196 5.60 -21.05 -18.71
CA GLN A 196 5.81 -20.02 -19.73
C GLN A 196 4.44 -19.59 -20.28
N VAL A 197 4.03 -18.35 -20.00
CA VAL A 197 2.89 -17.73 -20.68
C VAL A 197 3.33 -17.45 -22.11
N THR A 198 2.95 -18.35 -23.02
CA THR A 198 3.08 -18.14 -24.46
C THR A 198 1.92 -17.26 -24.91
N TYR A 199 2.21 -16.03 -25.33
CA TYR A 199 1.24 -15.18 -26.03
C TYR A 199 1.08 -15.68 -27.48
N PRO A 200 -0.13 -16.02 -27.93
CA PRO A 200 -0.38 -16.26 -29.35
C PRO A 200 -0.41 -14.91 -30.08
N GLY A 201 0.63 -14.58 -30.85
CA GLY A 201 0.61 -13.37 -31.67
C GLY A 201 1.91 -12.79 -32.20
N GLN A 202 3.06 -13.47 -32.08
CA GLN A 202 4.29 -13.05 -32.77
C GLN A 202 4.65 -14.04 -33.87
N ASP A 203 3.96 -13.91 -35.00
CA ASP A 203 4.42 -14.43 -36.28
C ASP A 203 3.96 -13.49 -37.39
N ARG A 204 4.74 -12.42 -37.61
CA ARG A 204 4.92 -11.76 -38.91
C ARG A 204 5.88 -10.57 -38.82
N PHE A 205 7.17 -10.86 -38.69
CA PHE A 205 8.20 -10.02 -39.29
C PHE A 205 9.06 -10.90 -40.18
N LYS A 206 8.49 -11.26 -41.34
CA LYS A 206 9.34 -11.65 -42.47
C LYS A 206 9.86 -10.36 -43.09
N GLN A 207 11.16 -10.17 -42.91
CA GLN A 207 12.00 -9.32 -43.74
C GLN A 207 11.65 -9.52 -45.22
N GLN A 208 11.51 -8.43 -45.95
CA GLN A 208 11.77 -8.43 -47.39
C GLN A 208 12.88 -7.42 -47.66
N PRO A 209 14.00 -7.84 -48.27
CA PRO A 209 14.93 -6.94 -48.90
C PRO A 209 14.54 -6.74 -50.36
N LYS A 210 14.45 -5.49 -50.80
CA LYS A 210 14.90 -5.03 -52.12
C LYS A 210 14.96 -3.52 -52.16
#